data_AF-D6PB41-F1
#
_entry.id   AF-D6PB41-F1
#
_cell.length_a   1.000
_cell.length_b   1.000
_cell.length_c   1.000
_cell.angle_alpha   90.00
_cell.angle_beta   90.00
_cell.angle_gamma   90.00
#
_symmetry.space_group_name_H-M   'P 1'
#
loop_
_entity.id
_entity.type
_entity.pdbx_description
1 polymer ?
#
loop_
_entity_poly.entity_id
_entity_poly.type
_entity_poly.pdbx_seq_one_letter_code
_entity_poly.pdbx_strand_id
1 'polypeptide(L)'
;MRKAAVEEKVAEIRDAPTVELLNEEDDEPVSELQRVEDELRALKPLYQEAKALGDKATLAELTPTLQALMSKRKALKQGSEVQPSEASTAEASDEEGDSLFAQFVSIVDNLLGDHLPENIVNDFVASPDFETYRSVLGSPETTDEETRALFYNMVDDQLGNMSPESISSFVESDEFNVYRAIGEQYKDE
;
A
#
# COMPACT_ATOMS: atom_id res chain seq x y z
N MET A 1 56.72 -52.97 38.36
CA MET A 1 55.74 -53.79 39.11
C MET A 1 54.86 -52.85 39.91
N ARG A 2 53.52 -53.05 39.87
CA ARG A 2 52.47 -52.43 40.73
C ARG A 2 52.15 -50.98 40.35
N LYS A 3 51.05 -50.63 39.67
CA LYS A 3 49.64 -51.05 39.78
C LYS A 3 49.08 -50.90 41.21
N ALA A 4 48.18 -49.92 41.32
CA ALA A 4 47.08 -49.76 42.27
C ALA A 4 47.34 -49.03 43.60
N ALA A 5 46.30 -48.25 43.97
CA ALA A 5 45.96 -47.65 45.25
C ALA A 5 46.50 -46.23 45.53
N VAL A 6 45.60 -45.24 45.35
CA VAL A 6 45.25 -44.05 46.17
C VAL A 6 44.62 -43.08 45.16
N GLU A 7 43.32 -43.03 44.88
CA GLU A 7 42.16 -42.95 45.77
C GLU A 7 42.34 -41.94 46.91
N GLU A 8 42.72 -40.70 46.61
CA GLU A 8 42.52 -39.56 47.52
C GLU A 8 42.69 -38.22 46.79
N LYS A 9 41.63 -37.73 46.14
CA LYS A 9 41.21 -36.31 46.12
C LYS A 9 39.95 -36.17 45.27
N VAL A 10 38.89 -36.77 45.82
CA VAL A 10 37.56 -36.18 45.77
C VAL A 10 37.69 -34.76 46.35
N ALA A 11 37.45 -33.73 45.53
CA ALA A 11 36.87 -32.44 45.90
C ALA A 11 37.30 -31.37 44.87
N GLU A 12 36.56 -31.32 43.76
CA GLU A 12 36.08 -30.09 43.10
C GLU A 12 35.20 -30.58 41.94
N ILE A 13 34.10 -31.30 42.21
CA ILE A 13 32.76 -30.70 42.22
C ILE A 13 32.72 -29.56 41.19
N ARG A 14 32.48 -29.94 39.94
CA ARG A 14 31.15 -29.73 39.32
C ARG A 14 30.83 -28.25 39.18
N ASP A 15 31.24 -27.68 38.06
CA ASP A 15 30.36 -26.86 37.23
C ASP A 15 30.85 -26.88 35.78
N ALA A 16 31.19 -28.07 35.28
CA ALA A 16 31.12 -28.23 33.83
C ALA A 16 29.63 -28.35 33.54
N PRO A 17 29.02 -27.41 32.80
CA PRO A 17 27.61 -27.50 32.50
C PRO A 17 27.43 -28.82 31.77
N THR A 18 26.83 -29.81 32.44
CA THR A 18 26.22 -30.94 31.76
C THR A 18 25.19 -30.28 30.87
N VAL A 19 25.54 -30.14 29.60
CA VAL A 19 24.57 -29.93 28.54
C VAL A 19 23.80 -31.24 28.50
N GLU A 20 22.88 -31.40 29.45
CA GLU A 20 21.64 -32.08 29.14
C GLU A 20 21.16 -31.35 27.91
N LEU A 21 21.30 -32.00 26.75
CA LEU A 21 20.62 -31.62 25.54
C LEU A 21 19.14 -31.68 25.93
N LEU A 22 18.66 -30.58 26.50
CA LEU A 22 17.27 -30.29 26.73
C LEU A 22 16.65 -30.58 25.38
N ASN A 23 15.88 -31.68 25.34
CA ASN A 23 15.01 -32.09 24.27
C ASN A 23 15.22 -31.22 23.03
N GLU A 24 16.09 -31.69 22.13
CA GLU A 24 15.83 -31.50 20.71
C GLU A 24 14.59 -32.35 20.42
N GLU A 25 13.46 -31.92 21.01
CA GLU A 25 12.15 -32.15 20.44
C GLU A 25 12.32 -31.69 19.02
N ASP A 26 12.11 -32.65 18.14
CA ASP A 26 12.11 -32.63 16.69
C ASP A 26 11.24 -31.46 16.18
N ASP A 27 11.68 -30.23 16.42
CA ASP A 27 11.11 -29.03 15.83
C ASP A 27 11.87 -28.92 14.52
N GLU A 28 11.37 -29.67 13.54
CA GLU A 28 11.58 -29.40 12.12
C GLU A 28 11.79 -27.89 11.97
N PRO A 29 12.83 -27.39 11.26
CA PRO A 29 13.11 -25.96 11.21
C PRO A 29 11.88 -25.24 10.69
N VAL A 30 11.04 -24.75 11.60
CA VAL A 30 9.77 -24.16 11.25
C VAL A 30 10.12 -22.92 10.47
N SER A 31 9.71 -22.92 9.20
CA SER A 31 10.01 -21.83 8.29
C SER A 31 9.62 -20.52 8.97
N GLU A 32 10.38 -19.45 8.71
CA GLU A 32 10.07 -18.13 9.25
C GLU A 32 8.62 -17.73 8.91
N LEU A 33 8.08 -18.23 7.80
CA LEU A 33 6.67 -18.08 7.43
C LEU A 33 5.73 -18.74 8.44
N GLN A 34 6.02 -19.98 8.87
CA GLN A 34 5.18 -20.72 9.82
C GLN A 34 5.19 -20.07 11.21
N ARG A 35 6.33 -19.52 11.65
CA ARG A 35 6.42 -18.73 12.90
C ARG A 35 5.54 -17.48 12.84
N VAL A 36 5.61 -16.74 11.74
CA VAL A 36 4.79 -15.53 11.53
C VAL A 36 3.30 -15.87 11.44
N GLU A 37 2.92 -17.00 10.86
CA GLU A 37 1.52 -17.45 10.80
C GLU A 37 0.97 -17.88 12.16
N ASP A 38 1.77 -18.51 13.00
CA ASP A 38 1.38 -18.89 14.35
C ASP A 38 1.17 -17.64 15.23
N GLU A 39 2.08 -16.67 15.13
CA GLU A 39 1.99 -15.38 15.82
C GLU A 39 0.75 -14.58 15.39
N LEU A 40 0.44 -14.55 14.09
CA LEU A 40 -0.81 -13.97 13.58
C LEU A 40 -2.06 -14.67 14.11
N ARG A 41 -2.02 -15.99 14.24
CA ARG A 41 -3.13 -16.79 14.77
C ARG A 41 -3.34 -16.55 16.27
N ALA A 42 -2.27 -16.30 17.03
CA ALA A 42 -2.33 -15.96 18.45
C ALA A 42 -2.82 -14.52 18.70
N LEU A 43 -2.39 -13.55 17.88
CA LEU A 43 -2.72 -12.12 18.05
C LEU A 43 -4.13 -11.76 17.52
N LYS A 44 -4.64 -12.47 16.52
CA LYS A 44 -6.00 -12.25 15.98
C LYS A 44 -7.13 -12.29 17.01
N PRO A 45 -7.25 -13.33 17.87
CA PRO A 45 -8.32 -13.38 18.86
C PRO A 45 -8.20 -12.27 19.90
N LEU A 46 -6.97 -11.89 20.31
CA LEU A 46 -6.74 -10.79 21.24
C LEU A 46 -7.18 -9.44 20.65
N TYR A 47 -6.92 -9.21 19.36
CA TYR A 47 -7.41 -8.03 18.67
C TYR A 47 -8.94 -7.99 18.58
N GLN A 48 -9.59 -9.11 18.29
CA GLN A 48 -11.05 -9.18 18.24
C GLN A 48 -11.69 -9.00 19.62
N GLU A 49 -11.06 -9.52 20.67
CA GLU A 49 -11.47 -9.30 22.05
C GLU A 49 -11.32 -7.82 22.46
N ALA A 50 -10.15 -7.21 22.21
CA ALA A 50 -9.93 -5.78 22.40
C ALA A 50 -10.94 -4.92 21.63
N LYS A 51 -11.30 -5.34 20.41
CA LYS A 51 -12.32 -4.69 19.58
C LYS A 51 -13.72 -4.82 20.19
N ALA A 52 -14.06 -6.00 20.72
CA ALA A 52 -15.33 -6.24 21.38
C ALA A 52 -15.46 -5.49 22.71
N LEU A 53 -14.37 -5.36 23.47
CA LEU A 53 -14.29 -4.56 24.70
C LEU A 53 -14.14 -3.06 24.45
N GLY A 54 -13.87 -2.63 23.21
CA GLY A 54 -13.65 -1.23 22.86
C GLY A 54 -12.36 -0.65 23.44
N ASP A 55 -11.38 -1.49 23.77
CA ASP A 55 -10.12 -1.10 24.38
C ASP A 55 -9.19 -0.49 23.32
N LYS A 56 -9.28 0.84 23.18
CA LYS A 56 -8.53 1.60 22.17
C LYS A 56 -7.02 1.55 22.38
N ALA A 57 -6.55 1.34 23.62
CA ALA A 57 -5.12 1.30 23.92
C ALA A 57 -4.49 0.02 23.36
N THR A 58 -5.12 -1.12 23.63
CA THR A 58 -4.68 -2.41 23.09
C THR A 58 -4.88 -2.52 21.59
N LEU A 59 -5.95 -1.95 21.02
CA LEU A 59 -6.13 -1.89 19.56
C LEU A 59 -5.03 -1.06 18.89
N ALA A 60 -4.64 0.09 19.46
CA ALA A 60 -3.59 0.93 18.90
C ALA A 60 -2.22 0.22 18.90
N GLU A 61 -1.98 -0.73 19.81
CA GLU A 61 -0.75 -1.54 19.87
C GLU A 61 -0.83 -2.79 18.98
N LEU A 62 -1.97 -3.48 18.97
CA LEU A 62 -2.16 -4.72 18.21
C LEU A 62 -2.34 -4.48 16.70
N THR A 63 -2.94 -3.37 16.30
CA THR A 63 -3.16 -3.04 14.88
C THR A 63 -1.85 -2.94 14.09
N PRO A 64 -0.86 -2.12 14.48
CA PRO A 64 0.40 -2.03 13.74
C PRO A 64 1.19 -3.35 13.81
N THR A 65 1.09 -4.09 14.91
CA THR A 65 1.77 -5.38 15.09
C THR A 65 1.20 -6.45 14.14
N LEU A 66 -0.12 -6.57 14.05
CA LEU A 66 -0.80 -7.48 13.12
C LEU A 66 -0.53 -7.10 11.65
N GLN A 67 -0.56 -5.81 11.34
CA GLN A 67 -0.24 -5.31 10.00
C GLN A 67 1.21 -5.65 9.62
N ALA A 68 2.17 -5.41 10.52
CA ALA A 68 3.57 -5.75 10.30
C ALA A 68 3.79 -7.25 10.09
N LEU A 69 3.13 -8.11 10.87
CA LEU A 69 3.21 -9.57 10.71
C LEU A 69 2.53 -10.04 9.42
N MET A 70 1.40 -9.44 9.01
CA MET A 70 0.75 -9.74 7.73
C MET A 70 1.64 -9.32 6.54
N SER A 71 2.27 -8.14 6.61
CA SER A 71 3.26 -7.68 5.62
C SER A 71 4.48 -8.61 5.57
N LYS A 72 4.99 -9.05 6.73
CA LYS A 72 6.10 -10.00 6.82
C LYS A 72 5.72 -11.36 6.24
N ARG A 73 4.51 -11.87 6.52
CA ARG A 73 3.97 -13.10 5.91
C ARG A 73 3.91 -12.96 4.39
N LYS A 74 3.40 -11.83 3.89
CA LYS A 74 3.31 -11.55 2.44
C LYS A 74 4.70 -11.52 1.81
N ALA A 75 5.67 -10.85 2.44
CA ALA A 75 7.05 -10.80 1.98
C ALA A 75 7.75 -12.17 2.00
N LEU A 76 7.56 -12.97 3.07
CA LEU A 76 8.10 -14.33 3.17
C LEU A 76 7.47 -15.27 2.14
N LYS A 77 6.16 -15.14 1.91
CA LYS A 77 5.42 -15.93 0.91
C LYS A 77 5.82 -15.56 -0.52
N GLN A 78 6.11 -14.29 -0.77
CA GLN A 78 6.63 -13.80 -2.06
C GLN A 78 8.12 -14.12 -2.25
N GLY A 79 8.91 -14.11 -1.17
CA GLY A 79 10.36 -14.35 -1.20
C GLY A 79 10.80 -15.80 -1.36
N SER A 80 9.91 -16.79 -1.23
CA SER A 80 10.19 -18.18 -1.61
C SER A 80 10.23 -18.40 -3.13
N GLU A 81 9.81 -17.40 -3.92
CA GLU A 81 9.97 -17.36 -5.36
C GLU A 81 10.82 -16.14 -5.75
N VAL A 82 12.14 -16.34 -5.77
CA VAL A 82 13.12 -15.62 -6.61
C VAL A 82 13.32 -14.11 -6.31
N GLN A 83 14.48 -13.76 -5.74
CA GLN A 83 15.02 -12.38 -5.76
C GLN A 83 15.42 -11.94 -7.18
N PRO A 84 15.64 -10.64 -7.43
CA PRO A 84 14.86 -9.45 -7.05
C PRO A 84 14.60 -8.56 -8.29
N SER A 85 13.47 -7.85 -8.37
CA SER A 85 13.30 -6.56 -9.06
C SER A 85 11.86 -6.06 -8.87
N GLU A 86 11.75 -4.99 -8.07
CA GLU A 86 10.74 -3.92 -8.12
C GLU A 86 9.23 -4.23 -7.99
N ALA A 87 8.62 -3.38 -7.14
CA ALA A 87 7.19 -3.07 -6.97
C ALA A 87 6.35 -4.15 -6.23
N SER A 88 5.84 -3.90 -5.01
CA SER A 88 4.63 -3.09 -4.71
C SER A 88 3.57 -3.23 -5.81
N THR A 89 2.32 -3.59 -5.62
CA THR A 89 1.31 -3.43 -4.56
C THR A 89 0.17 -4.41 -5.00
N ALA A 90 -0.83 -4.82 -4.23
CA ALA A 90 -1.97 -4.00 -3.84
C ALA A 90 -2.93 -4.86 -3.01
N GLU A 91 -3.28 -4.34 -1.83
CA GLU A 91 -4.64 -4.37 -1.26
C GLU A 91 -4.79 -2.92 -0.75
N ALA A 92 -5.13 -2.02 -1.69
CA ALA A 92 -5.40 -0.60 -1.47
C ALA A 92 -6.17 -0.13 -2.72
N SER A 93 -7.41 -0.58 -2.88
CA SER A 93 -8.09 -0.47 -4.18
C SER A 93 -9.00 0.75 -4.35
N ASP A 94 -9.16 1.60 -3.33
CA ASP A 94 -9.96 2.84 -3.43
C ASP A 94 -9.10 4.08 -3.17
N GLU A 95 -8.34 4.13 -2.06
CA GLU A 95 -7.50 5.30 -1.72
C GLU A 95 -6.41 5.64 -2.77
N GLU A 96 -5.85 4.64 -3.46
CA GLU A 96 -4.89 4.90 -4.55
C GLU A 96 -5.58 5.49 -5.79
N GLY A 97 -6.81 5.07 -6.10
CA GLY A 97 -7.58 5.60 -7.23
C GLY A 97 -8.10 7.02 -6.98
N ASP A 98 -8.50 7.32 -5.74
CA ASP A 98 -8.86 8.67 -5.27
C ASP A 98 -7.68 9.64 -5.33
N SER A 99 -6.51 9.19 -4.86
CA SER A 99 -5.27 9.95 -4.95
C SER A 99 -4.86 10.22 -6.41
N LEU A 100 -5.02 9.21 -7.28
CA LEU A 100 -4.69 9.32 -8.70
C LEU A 100 -5.61 10.34 -9.41
N PHE A 101 -6.89 10.33 -9.08
CA PHE A 101 -7.85 11.26 -9.65
C PHE A 101 -7.65 12.70 -9.16
N ALA A 102 -7.33 12.90 -7.88
CA ALA A 102 -6.96 14.22 -7.36
C ALA A 102 -5.72 14.80 -8.06
N GLN A 103 -4.75 13.94 -8.38
CA GLN A 103 -3.60 14.32 -9.19
C GLN A 103 -4.01 14.68 -10.62
N PHE A 104 -4.87 13.88 -11.26
CA PHE A 104 -5.44 14.18 -12.58
C PHE A 104 -6.16 15.54 -12.62
N VAL A 105 -7.03 15.82 -11.65
CA VAL A 105 -7.75 17.10 -11.57
C VAL A 105 -6.78 18.28 -11.48
N SER A 106 -5.69 18.14 -10.73
CA SER A 106 -4.66 19.17 -10.62
C SER A 106 -3.89 19.37 -11.93
N ILE A 107 -3.53 18.29 -12.62
CA ILE A 107 -2.87 18.33 -13.93
C ILE A 107 -3.75 19.06 -14.94
N VAL A 108 -5.03 18.67 -14.98
CA VAL A 108 -6.04 19.22 -15.86
C VAL A 108 -6.26 20.71 -15.59
N ASP A 109 -6.37 21.12 -14.33
CA ASP A 109 -6.49 22.55 -13.95
C ASP A 109 -5.30 23.39 -14.45
N ASN A 110 -4.07 22.89 -14.31
CA ASN A 110 -2.90 23.59 -14.84
C ASN A 110 -2.92 23.64 -16.38
N LEU A 111 -3.27 22.52 -17.04
CA LEU A 111 -3.28 22.40 -18.49
C LEU A 111 -4.34 23.30 -19.14
N LEU A 112 -5.57 23.28 -18.62
CA LEU A 112 -6.65 24.17 -19.09
C LEU A 112 -6.40 25.63 -18.69
N GLY A 113 -5.74 25.88 -17.56
CA GLY A 113 -5.43 27.24 -17.11
C GLY A 113 -4.38 27.95 -17.96
N ASP A 114 -3.35 27.23 -18.43
CA ASP A 114 -2.19 27.83 -19.10
C ASP A 114 -2.30 27.78 -20.64
N HIS A 115 -2.94 26.74 -21.19
CA HIS A 115 -2.88 26.45 -22.63
C HIS A 115 -4.20 26.63 -23.40
N LEU A 116 -5.29 26.95 -22.72
CA LEU A 116 -6.60 27.15 -23.34
C LEU A 116 -6.86 28.65 -23.59
N PRO A 117 -7.34 29.03 -24.80
CA PRO A 117 -7.58 30.43 -25.11
C PRO A 117 -8.75 31.01 -24.30
N GLU A 118 -8.63 32.29 -23.89
CA GLU A 118 -9.59 32.98 -23.00
C GLU A 118 -11.04 32.94 -23.50
N ASN A 119 -11.28 32.85 -24.82
CA ASN A 119 -12.63 32.77 -25.36
C ASN A 119 -13.30 31.42 -25.05
N ILE A 120 -12.53 30.33 -25.04
CA ILE A 120 -13.05 28.99 -24.70
C ILE A 120 -13.20 28.87 -23.18
N VAL A 121 -12.26 29.42 -22.41
CA VAL A 121 -12.39 29.50 -20.95
C VAL A 121 -13.64 30.30 -20.55
N ASN A 122 -13.91 31.44 -21.18
CA ASN A 122 -15.14 32.21 -20.91
C ASN A 122 -16.42 31.44 -21.30
N ASP A 123 -16.40 30.71 -22.41
CA ASP A 123 -17.54 29.89 -22.84
C ASP A 123 -17.79 28.74 -21.85
N PHE A 124 -16.72 28.08 -21.41
CA PHE A 124 -16.74 27.03 -20.39
C PHE A 124 -17.24 27.54 -19.04
N VAL A 125 -16.70 28.66 -18.54
CA VAL A 125 -17.12 29.29 -17.27
C VAL A 125 -18.57 29.76 -17.32
N ALA A 126 -19.09 30.09 -18.51
CA ALA A 126 -20.50 30.42 -18.71
C ALA A 126 -21.40 29.19 -18.84
N SER A 127 -20.83 28.00 -19.05
CA SER A 127 -21.55 26.75 -19.19
C SER A 127 -21.92 26.15 -17.82
N PRO A 128 -22.97 25.31 -17.76
CA PRO A 128 -23.34 24.60 -16.53
C PRO A 128 -22.26 23.58 -16.09
N ASP A 129 -21.38 23.18 -17.00
CA ASP A 129 -20.29 22.23 -16.77
C ASP A 129 -19.25 22.78 -15.79
N PHE A 130 -19.09 24.11 -15.74
CA PHE A 130 -18.18 24.76 -14.81
C PHE A 130 -18.56 24.56 -13.33
N GLU A 131 -19.85 24.41 -13.01
CA GLU A 131 -20.25 24.10 -11.62
C GLU A 131 -19.78 22.71 -11.20
N THR A 132 -19.91 21.72 -12.09
CA THR A 132 -19.37 20.36 -11.89
C THR A 132 -17.87 20.42 -11.74
N TYR A 133 -17.18 21.09 -12.66
CA TYR A 133 -15.73 21.27 -12.62
C TYR A 133 -15.24 21.84 -11.28
N ARG A 134 -15.88 22.92 -10.79
CA ARG A 134 -15.51 23.52 -9.50
C ARG A 134 -15.86 22.63 -8.30
N SER A 135 -16.94 21.86 -8.38
CA SER A 135 -17.30 20.89 -7.34
C SER A 135 -16.24 19.80 -7.21
N VAL A 136 -15.81 19.23 -8.35
CA VAL A 136 -14.75 18.21 -8.39
C VAL A 136 -13.42 18.78 -7.91
N LEU A 137 -13.04 19.99 -8.32
CA LEU A 137 -11.84 20.68 -7.84
C LEU A 137 -11.81 20.89 -6.33
N GLY A 138 -12.97 21.16 -5.72
CA GLY A 138 -13.07 21.38 -4.28
C GLY A 138 -12.94 20.11 -3.45
N SER A 139 -13.28 18.94 -4.02
CA SER A 139 -13.28 17.66 -3.30
C SER A 139 -13.07 16.46 -4.24
N PRO A 140 -11.92 16.36 -4.92
CA PRO A 140 -11.70 15.33 -5.95
C PRO A 140 -11.64 13.92 -5.36
N GLU A 141 -11.15 13.79 -4.12
CA GLU A 141 -11.04 12.52 -3.39
C GLU A 141 -12.39 11.98 -2.88
N THR A 142 -13.42 12.83 -2.78
CA THR A 142 -14.75 12.44 -2.29
C THR A 142 -15.82 12.56 -3.37
N THR A 143 -15.40 12.78 -4.61
CA THR A 143 -16.31 12.92 -5.75
C THR A 143 -16.77 11.52 -6.19
N ASP A 144 -18.08 11.38 -6.42
CA ASP A 144 -18.67 10.13 -6.90
C ASP A 144 -18.18 9.76 -8.31
N GLU A 145 -18.09 8.46 -8.59
CA GLU A 145 -17.60 7.90 -9.84
C GLU A 145 -18.33 8.44 -11.09
N GLU A 146 -19.66 8.59 -11.03
CA GLU A 146 -20.48 9.19 -12.10
C GLU A 146 -20.05 10.63 -12.40
N THR A 147 -19.75 11.43 -11.37
CA THR A 147 -19.32 12.82 -11.53
C THR A 147 -17.89 12.90 -12.07
N ARG A 148 -17.03 11.95 -11.69
CA ARG A 148 -15.66 11.83 -12.22
C ARG A 148 -15.66 11.50 -13.71
N ALA A 149 -16.54 10.60 -14.15
CA ALA A 149 -16.71 10.26 -15.56
C ALA A 149 -17.24 11.47 -16.37
N LEU A 150 -18.21 12.22 -15.84
CA LEU A 150 -18.69 13.46 -16.47
C LEU A 150 -17.58 14.50 -16.57
N PHE A 151 -16.79 14.68 -15.51
CA PHE A 151 -15.62 15.57 -15.51
C PHE A 151 -14.59 15.14 -16.55
N TYR A 152 -14.28 13.84 -16.64
CA TYR A 152 -13.35 13.32 -17.63
C TYR A 152 -13.81 13.63 -19.07
N ASN A 153 -15.06 13.34 -19.41
CA ASN A 153 -15.61 13.61 -20.75
C ASN A 153 -15.57 15.10 -21.10
N MET A 154 -15.90 15.96 -20.14
CA MET A 154 -15.82 17.42 -20.28
C MET A 154 -14.39 17.88 -20.56
N VAL A 155 -13.41 17.34 -19.82
CA VAL A 155 -12.00 17.65 -20.00
C VAL A 155 -11.46 17.14 -21.33
N ASP A 156 -11.85 15.93 -21.76
CA ASP A 156 -11.47 15.35 -23.05
C ASP A 156 -11.97 16.22 -24.22
N ASP A 157 -13.20 16.76 -24.15
CA ASP A 157 -13.72 17.72 -25.11
C ASP A 157 -12.90 19.02 -25.14
N GLN A 158 -12.57 19.56 -23.96
CA GLN A 158 -11.75 20.78 -23.87
C GLN A 158 -10.32 20.56 -24.39
N LEU A 159 -9.73 19.39 -24.15
CA LEU A 159 -8.45 19.00 -24.74
C LEU A 159 -8.54 18.88 -26.27
N GLY A 160 -9.66 18.37 -26.79
CA GLY A 160 -9.94 18.34 -28.23
C GLY A 160 -9.99 19.73 -28.87
N ASN A 161 -10.32 20.76 -28.10
CA ASN A 161 -10.36 22.16 -28.54
C ASN A 161 -8.98 22.87 -28.47
N MET A 162 -7.94 22.22 -27.94
CA MET A 162 -6.59 22.77 -27.85
C MET A 162 -5.80 22.63 -29.14
N SER A 163 -4.71 23.40 -29.24
CA SER A 163 -3.79 23.30 -30.38
C SER A 163 -3.02 21.97 -30.35
N PRO A 164 -2.71 21.37 -31.52
CA PRO A 164 -2.02 20.08 -31.59
C PRO A 164 -0.61 20.14 -30.96
N GLU A 165 0.01 21.32 -30.93
CA GLU A 165 1.31 21.52 -30.26
C GLU A 165 1.20 21.37 -28.74
N SER A 166 0.15 21.93 -28.13
CA SER A 166 -0.11 21.79 -26.68
C SER A 166 -0.45 20.34 -26.33
N ILE A 167 -1.21 19.66 -27.19
CA ILE A 167 -1.54 18.24 -26.99
C ILE A 167 -0.29 17.36 -27.13
N SER A 168 0.58 17.60 -28.12
CA SER A 168 1.84 16.85 -28.24
C SER A 168 2.70 17.04 -26.99
N SER A 169 2.85 18.29 -26.52
CA SER A 169 3.62 18.58 -25.32
C SER A 169 3.05 17.89 -24.08
N PHE A 170 1.72 17.81 -23.97
CA PHE A 170 1.07 17.09 -22.89
C PHE A 170 1.30 15.59 -22.98
N VAL A 171 1.10 14.98 -24.15
CA VAL A 171 1.28 13.52 -24.36
C VAL A 171 2.74 13.09 -24.14
N GLU A 172 3.69 13.98 -24.39
CA GLU A 172 5.12 13.75 -24.12
C GLU A 172 5.51 13.95 -22.64
N SER A 173 4.62 14.54 -21.83
CA SER A 173 4.86 14.76 -20.40
C SER A 173 4.53 13.53 -19.55
N ASP A 174 5.13 13.46 -18.36
CA ASP A 174 4.81 12.43 -17.37
C ASP A 174 3.33 12.50 -16.89
N GLU A 175 2.69 13.66 -17.04
CA GLU A 175 1.30 13.93 -16.63
C GLU A 175 0.29 13.16 -17.49
N PHE A 176 0.66 12.84 -18.74
CA PHE A 176 -0.18 12.02 -19.62
C PHE A 176 -0.35 10.58 -19.11
N ASN A 177 0.60 10.06 -18.33
CA ASN A 177 0.47 8.72 -17.74
C ASN A 177 -0.71 8.67 -16.76
N VAL A 178 -0.91 9.74 -15.98
CA VAL A 178 -2.03 9.87 -15.04
C VAL A 178 -3.33 10.03 -15.81
N TYR A 179 -3.36 10.90 -16.83
CA TYR A 179 -4.51 11.05 -17.73
C TYR A 179 -4.92 9.72 -18.35
N ARG A 180 -3.96 8.95 -18.85
CA ARG A 180 -4.21 7.66 -19.49
C ARG A 180 -4.78 6.65 -18.50
N ALA A 181 -4.22 6.55 -17.29
CA ALA A 181 -4.69 5.61 -16.28
C ALA A 181 -6.14 5.92 -15.86
N ILE A 182 -6.47 7.20 -15.67
CA ILE A 182 -7.84 7.67 -15.39
C ILE A 182 -8.76 7.45 -16.60
N GLY A 183 -8.26 7.72 -17.82
CA GLY A 183 -8.98 7.47 -19.05
C GLY A 183 -9.32 5.99 -19.25
N GLU A 184 -8.40 5.06 -18.96
CA GLU A 184 -8.68 3.62 -19.02
C GLU A 184 -9.76 3.18 -18.01
N GLN A 185 -9.98 3.97 -16.95
CA GLN A 185 -11.03 3.72 -15.96
C GLN A 185 -12.39 4.31 -16.36
N TYR A 186 -12.42 5.47 -17.03
CA TYR A 186 -13.65 6.23 -17.30
C TYR A 186 -14.06 6.38 -18.78
N LYS A 187 -13.22 5.94 -19.73
CA LYS A 187 -13.48 6.08 -21.19
C LYS A 187 -14.40 5.00 -21.76
N ASP A 188 -14.63 3.90 -21.04
CA ASP A 188 -15.37 2.72 -21.49
C ASP A 188 -16.84 2.66 -21.01
N GLU A 189 -17.37 3.71 -20.37
CA GLU A 189 -18.77 3.78 -19.90
C GLU A 189 -19.66 4.75 -20.69
#